data_AF-U7MVP7-F1
#
_entry.id   AF-U7MVP7-F1
#
_cell.length_a   1.000
_cell.length_b   1.000
_cell.length_c   1.000
_cell.angle_alpha   90.00
_cell.angle_beta   90.00
_cell.angle_gamma   90.00
#
_symmetry.space_group_name_H-M   'P 1'
#
loop_
_entity.id
_entity.type
_entity.pdbx_description
1 polymer ?
#
loop_
_entity_poly.entity_id
_entity_poly.type
_entity_poly.pdbx_seq_one_letter_code
_entity_poly.pdbx_strand_id
1 'polypeptide(L)'
;MEPYVGIAVFELSKSETATQEAKSFFREDFYIVYAQNDNEAQRKVKALAHEQESEPGGMSPLVTLRHILDVAPALYGYVDQDCDLYSRHFNSLEDYKKFEIKLGGTNPLQTDIPQ
;
A
#
# COMPACT_ATOMS: atom_id res chain seq x y z
N MET A 1 -6.43 -23.22 6.73
CA MET A 1 -6.31 -21.76 6.60
C MET A 1 -5.22 -21.53 5.60
N GLU A 2 -5.53 -20.83 4.53
CA GLU A 2 -4.56 -20.53 3.48
C GLU A 2 -4.11 -19.07 3.60
N PRO A 3 -2.90 -18.73 3.15
CA PRO A 3 -2.45 -17.36 3.08
C PRO A 3 -3.15 -16.61 1.93
N TYR A 4 -3.49 -15.36 2.21
CA TYR A 4 -4.00 -14.37 1.26
C TYR A 4 -3.07 -13.16 1.29
N VAL A 5 -2.88 -12.56 0.12
CA VAL A 5 -2.20 -11.28 -0.02
C VAL A 5 -3.24 -10.19 -0.14
N GLY A 6 -3.11 -9.16 0.69
CA GLY A 6 -3.90 -7.93 0.63
C GLY A 6 -3.03 -6.76 0.23
N ILE A 7 -3.57 -5.83 -0.56
CA ILE A 7 -2.88 -4.61 -0.96
C ILE A 7 -3.71 -3.41 -0.53
N ALA A 8 -3.09 -2.46 0.17
CA ALA A 8 -3.72 -1.20 0.55
C ALA A 8 -2.90 0.00 0.07
N VAL A 9 -3.58 1.09 -0.25
CA VAL A 9 -2.97 2.37 -0.55
C VAL A 9 -3.32 3.37 0.54
N PHE A 10 -2.26 3.96 1.10
CA PHE A 10 -2.32 5.02 2.09
C PHE A 10 -1.89 6.34 1.48
N GLU A 11 -2.48 7.42 1.97
CA GLU A 11 -2.02 8.78 1.77
C GLU A 11 -1.27 9.23 3.04
N LEU A 12 -0.09 9.81 2.85
CA LEU A 12 0.74 10.37 3.91
C LEU A 12 0.85 11.88 3.69
N SER A 13 0.36 12.65 4.64
CA SER A 13 0.38 14.12 4.58
C SER A 13 1.14 14.74 5.76
N LYS A 14 1.79 15.88 5.54
CA LYS A 14 2.68 16.51 6.54
C LYS A 14 1.94 17.24 7.68
N SER A 15 0.64 17.51 7.59
CA SER A 15 -0.17 18.08 8.68
C SER A 15 -1.65 18.06 8.33
N GLU A 16 -2.54 18.00 9.34
CA GLU A 16 -3.99 18.23 9.19
C GLU A 16 -4.32 19.66 8.69
N THR A 17 -3.44 20.62 8.94
CA THR A 17 -3.61 22.05 8.61
C THR A 17 -2.85 22.51 7.37
N ALA A 18 -2.26 21.56 6.65
CA ALA A 18 -1.36 21.89 5.57
C ALA A 18 -2.15 22.50 4.39
N THR A 19 -1.81 23.74 4.03
CA THR A 19 -2.31 24.39 2.81
C THR A 19 -1.97 23.52 1.59
N GLN A 20 -2.66 23.73 0.46
CA GLN A 20 -2.54 22.97 -0.80
C GLN A 20 -1.09 22.74 -1.32
N GLU A 21 -0.09 23.40 -0.74
CA GLU A 21 1.34 23.28 -1.07
C GLU A 21 2.09 22.20 -0.28
N ALA A 22 1.53 21.66 0.79
CA ALA A 22 2.11 20.51 1.48
C ALA A 22 1.74 19.22 0.75
N LYS A 23 2.57 18.86 -0.23
CA LYS A 23 2.40 17.64 -1.04
C LYS A 23 2.21 16.41 -0.14
N SER A 24 1.04 15.79 -0.22
CA SER A 24 0.86 14.41 0.23
C SER A 24 1.55 13.47 -0.75
N PHE A 25 1.90 12.28 -0.26
CA PHE A 25 2.39 11.20 -1.09
C PHE A 25 1.70 9.91 -0.73
N PHE A 26 1.79 8.91 -1.59
CA PHE A 26 1.08 7.65 -1.44
C PHE A 26 2.05 6.51 -1.16
N ARG A 27 1.61 5.56 -0.34
CA ARG A 27 2.32 4.33 -0.02
C ARG A 27 1.41 3.14 -0.31
N GLU A 28 1.93 2.15 -1.01
CA GLU A 28 1.26 0.85 -1.20
C GLU A 28 1.86 -0.15 -0.19
N ASP A 29 0.99 -0.76 0.63
CA ASP A 29 1.37 -1.78 1.61
C ASP A 29 0.82 -3.14 1.20
N PHE A 30 1.59 -4.19 1.52
CA PHE A 30 1.23 -5.57 1.29
C PHE A 30 1.05 -6.29 2.63
N TYR A 31 -0.04 -7.03 2.76
CA TYR A 31 -0.38 -7.82 3.93
C TYR A 31 -0.43 -9.29 3.57
N ILE A 32 0.06 -10.15 4.46
CA ILE A 32 -0.26 -11.58 4.45
C ILE A 32 -1.24 -11.84 5.59
N VAL A 33 -2.40 -12.40 5.26
CA VAL A 33 -3.37 -12.87 6.25
C VAL A 33 -3.70 -14.33 6.01
N TYR A 34 -3.81 -15.10 7.09
CA TYR A 34 -4.33 -16.47 7.00
C TYR A 34 -5.85 -16.43 7.17
N ALA A 35 -6.59 -17.06 6.26
CA ALA A 35 -8.06 -17.07 6.28
C ALA A 35 -8.61 -18.41 5.76
N GLN A 36 -9.87 -18.69 6.10
CA GLN A 36 -10.60 -19.86 5.60
C GLN A 36 -11.29 -19.57 4.25
N ASN A 37 -11.53 -18.31 3.93
CA ASN A 37 -12.19 -17.86 2.70
C ASN A 37 -11.95 -16.36 2.44
N ASP A 38 -12.28 -15.91 1.23
CA ASP A 38 -12.12 -14.54 0.74
C ASP A 38 -12.76 -13.49 1.67
N ASN A 39 -13.96 -13.75 2.19
CA ASN A 39 -14.65 -12.81 3.07
C ASN A 39 -13.90 -12.58 4.38
N GLU A 40 -13.37 -13.65 4.97
CA GLU A 40 -12.54 -13.56 6.17
C GLU A 40 -11.22 -12.84 5.87
N ALA A 41 -10.58 -13.14 4.73
CA ALA A 41 -9.36 -12.47 4.29
C ALA A 41 -9.58 -10.97 4.14
N GLN A 42 -10.64 -10.58 3.43
CA GLN A 42 -11.01 -9.17 3.21
C GLN A 42 -11.20 -8.42 4.54
N ARG A 43 -11.91 -9.04 5.49
CA ARG A 43 -12.13 -8.44 6.81
C ARG A 43 -10.83 -8.26 7.58
N LYS A 44 -9.93 -9.25 7.54
CA LYS A 44 -8.63 -9.19 8.21
C LYS A 44 -7.71 -8.13 7.60
N VAL A 45 -7.62 -8.06 6.27
CA VAL A 45 -6.84 -7.02 5.57
C VAL A 45 -7.38 -5.63 5.90
N LYS A 46 -8.71 -5.45 5.86
CA LYS A 46 -9.32 -4.17 6.25
C LYS A 46 -8.98 -3.77 7.68
N ALA A 47 -9.07 -4.71 8.64
CA ALA A 47 -8.73 -4.44 10.03
C ALA A 47 -7.25 -4.00 10.17
N LEU A 48 -6.31 -4.76 9.61
CA LEU A 48 -4.89 -4.44 9.66
C LEU A 48 -4.56 -3.11 8.96
N ALA A 49 -5.24 -2.80 7.86
CA ALA A 49 -5.03 -1.55 7.15
C ALA A 49 -5.57 -0.34 7.96
N HIS A 50 -6.73 -0.47 8.60
CA HIS A 50 -7.28 0.57 9.47
C HIS A 50 -6.43 0.79 10.73
N GLU A 51 -5.76 -0.24 11.26
CA GLU A 51 -4.80 -0.10 12.37
C GLU A 51 -3.59 0.80 12.03
N GLN A 52 -3.31 1.03 10.75
CA GLN A 52 -2.23 1.92 10.30
C GLN A 52 -2.66 3.40 10.22
N GLU A 53 -3.96 3.68 10.25
CA GLU A 53 -4.43 5.07 10.18
C GLU A 53 -3.99 5.84 11.42
N SER A 54 -3.60 7.10 11.24
CA SER A 54 -3.22 7.94 12.36
C SER A 54 -4.44 8.28 13.21
N GLU A 55 -4.26 8.21 14.53
CA GLU A 55 -5.25 8.72 15.47
C GLU A 55 -5.42 10.25 15.30
N PRO A 56 -6.64 10.78 15.49
CA PRO A 56 -6.88 12.23 15.47
C PRO A 56 -5.95 12.96 16.46
N GLY A 57 -5.23 13.98 15.98
CA GLY A 57 -4.27 14.74 16.82
C GLY A 57 -2.92 14.06 17.08
N GLY A 58 -2.60 12.98 16.36
CA GLY A 58 -1.31 12.31 16.39
C GLY A 58 -0.16 13.14 15.77
N MET A 59 1.09 12.73 16.05
CA MET A 59 2.28 13.33 15.45
C MET A 59 2.34 13.01 13.94
N SER A 60 2.65 14.04 13.13
CA SER A 60 2.83 13.97 11.68
C SER A 60 3.92 12.97 11.25
N PRO A 61 3.78 12.28 10.10
CA PRO A 61 2.76 12.47 9.06
C PRO A 61 1.42 11.78 9.36
N LEU A 62 0.32 12.44 8.99
CA LEU A 62 -1.02 11.86 9.03
C LEU A 62 -1.12 10.76 7.97
N VAL A 63 -1.47 9.55 8.40
CA VAL A 63 -1.67 8.38 7.55
C VAL A 63 -3.16 8.14 7.41
N THR A 64 -3.65 8.13 6.18
CA THR A 64 -5.06 7.87 5.86
C THR A 64 -5.17 6.71 4.88
N LEU A 65 -6.01 5.72 5.20
CA LEU A 65 -6.30 4.64 4.27
C LEU A 65 -7.18 5.18 3.14
N ARG A 66 -6.73 5.04 1.89
CA ARG A 66 -7.50 5.48 0.72
C ARG A 66 -8.25 4.31 0.11
N HIS A 67 -7.56 3.20 -0.12
CA HIS A 67 -8.12 2.04 -0.79
C HIS A 67 -7.55 0.73 -0.28
N ILE A 68 -8.38 -0.31 -0.24
CA ILE A 68 -7.93 -1.70 -0.34
C ILE A 68 -8.03 -2.07 -1.81
N LEU A 69 -6.90 -2.28 -2.46
CA LEU A 69 -6.82 -2.49 -3.92
C LEU A 69 -7.16 -3.91 -4.32
N ASP A 70 -6.64 -4.89 -3.58
CA ASP A 70 -6.83 -6.30 -3.88
C ASP A 70 -6.73 -7.14 -2.61
N VAL A 71 -7.46 -8.26 -2.60
CA VAL A 71 -7.32 -9.33 -1.60
C VAL A 71 -7.54 -10.65 -2.32
N ALA A 72 -6.47 -11.41 -2.47
CA ALA A 72 -6.47 -12.65 -3.23
C ALA A 72 -5.70 -13.75 -2.48
N PRO A 73 -6.00 -15.04 -2.71
CA PRO A 73 -5.15 -16.12 -2.24
C PRO A 73 -3.70 -15.91 -2.70
N ALA A 74 -2.72 -16.20 -1.85
CA ALA A 74 -1.34 -16.25 -2.31
C ALA A 74 -1.18 -17.39 -3.34
N LEU A 75 -0.27 -17.22 -4.30
CA LEU A 75 -0.04 -18.21 -5.34
C LEU A 75 0.53 -19.53 -4.78
N TYR A 76 1.24 -19.46 -3.66
CA TYR A 76 1.69 -20.63 -2.89
C TYR A 76 1.30 -20.50 -1.42
N GLY A 77 0.76 -21.59 -0.87
CA GLY A 77 0.29 -21.65 0.51
C GLY A 77 1.40 -21.73 1.58
N TYR A 78 2.62 -22.04 1.18
CA TYR A 78 3.78 -22.19 2.05
C TYR A 78 5.06 -21.74 1.33
N VAL A 79 5.95 -21.08 2.07
CA VAL A 79 7.21 -20.52 1.56
C VAL A 79 8.35 -21.17 2.33
N ASP A 80 8.85 -22.30 1.83
CA ASP A 80 10.08 -22.96 2.28
C ASP A 80 11.24 -22.82 1.29
N GLN A 81 10.96 -22.24 0.13
CA GLN A 81 11.89 -21.95 -0.94
C GLN A 81 11.45 -20.69 -1.68
N ASP A 82 12.34 -20.15 -2.52
CA ASP A 82 12.04 -19.00 -3.37
C ASP A 82 10.80 -19.30 -4.24
N CYS A 83 9.75 -18.49 -4.12
CA CYS A 83 8.52 -18.63 -4.88
C CYS A 83 7.83 -17.28 -5.14
N ASP A 84 6.96 -17.24 -6.14
CA ASP A 84 6.13 -16.07 -6.44
C ASP A 84 4.92 -16.03 -5.51
N LEU A 85 4.77 -15.00 -4.69
CA LEU A 85 3.70 -14.94 -3.70
C LEU A 85 2.41 -14.34 -4.25
N TYR A 86 2.51 -13.46 -5.25
CA TYR A 86 1.40 -12.68 -5.74
C TYR A 86 1.75 -12.00 -7.07
N SER A 87 0.80 -12.06 -8.02
CA SER A 87 0.91 -11.41 -9.31
C SER A 87 -0.33 -10.58 -9.59
N ARG A 88 -0.14 -9.34 -10.07
CA ARG A 88 -1.22 -8.41 -10.46
C ARG A 88 -1.15 -8.07 -11.93
N HIS A 89 -2.32 -8.03 -12.57
CA HIS A 89 -2.45 -7.60 -13.96
C HIS A 89 -2.84 -6.12 -14.02
N PHE A 90 -2.28 -5.40 -14.99
CA PHE A 90 -2.61 -4.00 -15.30
C PHE A 90 -2.54 -3.78 -16.83
N ASN A 91 -3.22 -2.75 -17.35
CA ASN A 91 -3.44 -2.62 -18.80
C ASN A 91 -2.51 -1.61 -19.52
N SER A 92 -1.71 -0.83 -18.79
CA SER A 92 -0.94 0.29 -19.35
C SER A 92 0.47 0.33 -18.75
N LEU A 93 1.46 -0.08 -19.55
CA LEU A 93 2.87 0.02 -19.18
C LEU A 93 3.32 1.47 -19.03
N GLU A 94 2.81 2.38 -19.86
CA GLU A 94 3.19 3.79 -19.81
C GLU A 94 2.71 4.47 -18.53
N ASP A 95 1.52 4.14 -18.03
CA ASP A 95 1.06 4.67 -16.74
C ASP A 95 1.80 4.01 -15.57
N TYR A 96 2.15 2.73 -15.68
CA TYR A 96 2.98 2.06 -14.68
C TYR A 96 4.37 2.72 -14.53
N LYS A 97 5.02 3.09 -15.64
CA LYS A 97 6.32 3.79 -15.59
C LYS A 97 6.26 5.16 -14.94
N LYS A 98 5.15 5.90 -15.10
CA LYS A 98 4.96 7.21 -14.43
C LYS A 98 4.89 7.04 -12.92
N PHE A 99 4.30 5.95 -12.45
CA PHE A 99 4.17 5.59 -11.05
C PHE A 99 5.46 5.01 -10.46
N GLU A 100 6.13 4.09 -11.16
CA GLU A 100 7.28 3.34 -10.65
C GLU A 100 8.59 4.15 -10.74
N ILE A 101 9.14 4.54 -9.59
CA ILE A 101 10.35 5.36 -9.46
C ILE A 101 11.54 4.72 -10.20
N LYS A 102 11.70 3.39 -10.14
CA LYS A 102 12.80 2.68 -10.82
C LYS A 102 12.69 2.68 -12.35
N LEU A 103 11.54 3.09 -12.89
CA LEU A 103 11.29 3.19 -14.33
C LEU A 103 11.23 4.64 -14.82
N GLY A 104 11.69 5.60 -14.01
CA GLY A 104 11.71 7.03 -14.35
C GLY A 104 10.55 7.84 -13.79
N GLY A 105 9.71 7.23 -12.93
CA GLY A 105 8.69 7.94 -12.17
C GLY A 105 9.28 8.92 -11.14
N THR A 106 8.47 9.90 -10.72
CA THR A 106 8.88 10.92 -9.76
C THR A 106 8.96 10.32 -8.35
N ASN A 107 10.10 10.49 -7.67
CA ASN A 107 10.22 10.12 -6.25
C ASN A 107 9.59 11.21 -5.36
N PRO A 108 8.47 10.95 -4.67
CA PRO A 108 7.79 11.96 -3.86
C PRO A 108 8.55 12.31 -2.56
N LEU A 109 9.52 11.47 -2.17
CA LEU A 109 10.37 11.68 -1.00
C LEU A 109 11.70 12.36 -1.33
N GLN A 110 11.98 12.61 -2.61
CA GLN A 110 13.18 13.32 -3.00
C GLN A 110 13.06 14.77 -2.56
N THR A 111 13.85 15.14 -1.56
CA THR A 111 14.07 16.53 -1.20
C THR A 111 15.02 17.14 -2.22
N ASP A 112 14.66 18.27 -2.81
CA ASP A 112 15.57 19.10 -3.59
C ASP A 112 16.72 19.54 -2.66
N ILE A 113 17.80 18.76 -2.60
CA ILE A 113 19.06 19.20 -2.01
C ILE A 113 19.80 19.87 -3.18
N PRO A 114 20.00 21.20 -3.17
CA PRO A 114 20.88 21.82 -4.14
C PRO A 114 22.27 21.18 -3.98
N GLN A 115 22.81 20.62 -5.06
CA GLN A 115 24.24 20.31 -5.13
C GLN A 115 25.07 21.58 -5.24
#